data_AF-A0A1X6NK64-F1
#
_entry.id   AF-A0A1X6NK64-F1
#
_cell.length_a   1.000
_cell.length_b   1.000
_cell.length_c   1.000
_cell.angle_alpha   90.00
_cell.angle_beta   90.00
_cell.angle_gamma   90.00
#
_symmetry.space_group_name_H-M   'P 1'
#
loop_
_entity.id
_entity.type
_entity.pdbx_description
1 polymer ?
#
loop_
_entity_poly.entity_id
_entity_poly.type
_entity_poly.pdbx_seq_one_letter_code
_entity_poly.pdbx_strand_id
1 'polypeptide(L)'
;MQAGHGSAPGDVGVSWLHGKGSWLFYIGLLGAVRYVLGLVPGLPPHVAWSGLNIGHAALTFVTFHWLKGNPFPTYWSLTPAGVDACTWWEQLDRRWQQTPARKFCVAVVLVLWVLAVEATPAAAWGWHFANAVAFAVVFVAKLPFMDRVRIFGINR
;
A
#
# COMPACT_ATOMS: atom_id res chain seq x y z
N MET A 1 -14.75 14.00 -25.12
CA MET A 1 -14.04 13.62 -23.89
C MET A 1 -14.99 12.75 -23.08
N GLN A 2 -14.76 11.44 -23.03
CA GLN A 2 -15.67 10.47 -22.41
C GLN A 2 -15.79 10.73 -20.91
N ALA A 3 -16.99 11.10 -20.47
CA ALA A 3 -17.40 11.03 -19.07
C ALA A 3 -17.56 9.55 -18.70
N GLY A 4 -16.45 8.92 -18.34
CA GLY A 4 -16.43 7.59 -17.73
C GLY A 4 -17.20 7.64 -16.41
N HIS A 5 -18.06 6.66 -16.21
CA HIS A 5 -18.95 6.45 -15.06
C HIS A 5 -18.35 6.99 -13.75
N GLY A 6 -18.89 8.13 -13.31
CA GLY A 6 -18.30 8.98 -12.29
C GLY A 6 -18.04 8.23 -10.99
N SER A 7 -16.76 7.99 -10.68
CA SER A 7 -16.33 7.63 -9.34
C SER A 7 -16.94 8.65 -8.37
N ALA A 8 -17.44 8.19 -7.23
CA ALA A 8 -18.03 9.12 -6.27
C ALA A 8 -16.99 10.15 -5.86
N PRO A 9 -17.41 11.36 -5.46
CA PRO A 9 -16.49 12.48 -5.36
C PRO A 9 -15.35 12.33 -4.33
N GLY A 10 -15.44 11.34 -3.42
CA GLY A 10 -14.38 10.98 -2.46
C GLY A 10 -13.42 9.88 -2.92
N ASP A 11 -13.66 9.20 -4.04
CA ASP A 11 -12.87 8.05 -4.50
C ASP A 11 -11.89 8.43 -5.64
N VAL A 12 -11.93 9.67 -6.12
CA VAL A 12 -11.21 10.12 -7.34
C VAL A 12 -9.68 9.95 -7.29
N GLY A 13 -9.06 10.10 -6.12
CA GLY A 13 -7.61 9.89 -5.96
C GLY A 13 -7.18 8.42 -5.95
N VAL A 14 -8.13 7.49 -5.82
CA VAL A 14 -7.88 6.07 -5.57
C VAL A 14 -8.64 5.13 -6.50
N SER A 15 -9.49 5.66 -7.37
CA SER A 15 -10.29 4.90 -8.34
C SER A 15 -9.44 4.13 -9.35
N TRP A 16 -8.21 4.57 -9.61
CA TRP A 16 -7.25 3.85 -10.45
C TRP A 16 -6.97 2.42 -9.94
N LEU A 17 -7.13 2.18 -8.63
CA LEU A 17 -6.94 0.86 -8.01
C LEU A 17 -8.09 -0.11 -8.33
N HIS A 18 -9.19 0.32 -8.96
CA HIS A 18 -10.24 -0.57 -9.43
C HIS A 18 -9.91 -1.27 -10.76
N GLY A 19 -8.97 -0.71 -11.52
CA GLY A 19 -8.57 -1.28 -12.81
C GLY A 19 -7.75 -2.56 -12.65
N LYS A 20 -8.18 -3.65 -13.30
CA LYS A 20 -7.38 -4.89 -13.37
C LYS A 20 -6.01 -4.67 -14.01
N GLY A 21 -5.93 -3.76 -14.99
CA GLY A 21 -4.67 -3.33 -15.60
C GLY A 21 -3.72 -2.68 -14.60
N SER A 22 -4.25 -1.90 -13.65
CA SER A 22 -3.46 -1.30 -12.57
C SER A 22 -2.86 -2.36 -11.66
N TRP A 23 -3.57 -3.46 -11.38
CA TRP A 23 -3.05 -4.56 -10.56
C TRP A 23 -1.92 -5.30 -11.28
N LEU A 24 -2.09 -5.60 -12.57
CA LEU A 24 -1.04 -6.22 -13.38
C LEU A 24 0.20 -5.32 -13.46
N PHE A 25 0.01 -4.04 -13.73
CA PHE A 25 1.09 -3.05 -13.73
C PHE A 25 1.80 -3.01 -12.37
N TYR A 26 1.04 -3.02 -11.27
CA TYR A 26 1.60 -3.00 -9.92
C TYR A 26 2.45 -4.24 -9.61
N ILE A 27 1.96 -5.45 -9.95
CA ILE A 27 2.75 -6.68 -9.79
C ILE A 27 3.99 -6.66 -10.69
N GLY A 28 3.86 -6.18 -11.93
CA GLY A 28 4.98 -5.99 -12.84
C GLY A 28 6.03 -5.02 -12.29
N LEU A 29 5.60 -3.91 -11.66
CA LEU A 29 6.48 -2.96 -11.01
C LEU A 29 7.24 -3.59 -9.83
N LEU A 30 6.57 -4.38 -8.99
CA LEU A 30 7.23 -5.12 -7.92
C LEU A 30 8.27 -6.11 -8.46
N GLY A 31 7.92 -6.84 -9.52
CA GLY A 31 8.84 -7.73 -10.22
C GLY A 31 10.04 -7.00 -10.81
N ALA A 32 9.84 -5.83 -11.41
CA ALA A 32 10.89 -5.00 -11.95
C ALA A 32 11.83 -4.48 -10.85
N VAL A 33 11.30 -3.97 -9.74
CA VAL A 33 12.10 -3.55 -8.59
C VAL A 33 12.89 -4.74 -8.04
N ARG A 34 12.26 -5.91 -7.90
CA ARG A 34 12.95 -7.12 -7.47
C ARG A 34 14.09 -7.51 -8.41
N TYR A 35 13.85 -7.42 -9.71
CA TYR A 35 14.84 -7.72 -10.74
C TYR A 35 16.03 -6.77 -10.64
N VAL A 36 15.78 -5.46 -10.58
CA VAL A 36 16.81 -4.43 -10.41
C VAL A 36 17.64 -4.66 -9.14
N LEU A 37 17.01 -4.98 -8.01
CA LEU A 37 17.75 -5.33 -6.78
C LEU A 37 18.63 -6.58 -6.98
N GLY A 38 18.20 -7.54 -7.79
CA GLY A 38 18.99 -8.73 -8.13
C GLY A 38 20.19 -8.46 -9.05
N LEU A 39 20.21 -7.32 -9.75
CA LEU A 39 21.35 -6.91 -10.58
C LEU A 39 22.47 -6.26 -9.76
N VAL A 40 22.24 -5.92 -8.50
CA VAL A 40 23.24 -5.29 -7.63
C VAL A 40 24.36 -6.30 -7.32
N PRO A 41 25.60 -6.07 -7.75
CA PRO A 41 26.69 -7.02 -7.54
C PRO A 41 26.95 -7.25 -6.05
N GLY A 42 27.06 -8.51 -5.66
CA GLY A 42 27.34 -8.91 -4.27
C GLY A 42 26.15 -8.78 -3.32
N LEU A 43 24.97 -8.33 -3.76
CA LEU A 43 23.78 -8.29 -2.91
C LEU A 43 23.20 -9.71 -2.73
N PRO A 44 23.12 -10.23 -1.50
CA PRO A 44 22.53 -11.54 -1.28
C PRO A 44 21.03 -11.56 -1.65
N PRO A 45 20.51 -12.66 -2.24
CA PRO A 45 19.11 -12.74 -2.65
C PRO A 45 18.10 -12.45 -1.52
N HIS A 46 18.40 -12.86 -0.29
CA HIS A 46 17.54 -12.61 0.88
C HIS A 46 17.47 -11.12 1.26
N VAL A 47 18.56 -10.38 1.08
CA VAL A 47 18.59 -8.92 1.30
C VAL A 47 17.77 -8.21 0.23
N ALA A 48 17.82 -8.67 -1.03
CA ALA A 48 16.99 -8.12 -2.10
C ALA A 48 15.48 -8.32 -1.83
N TRP A 49 15.07 -9.51 -1.40
CA TRP A 49 13.67 -9.78 -1.05
C TRP A 49 13.22 -9.01 0.21
N SER A 50 14.06 -8.96 1.24
CA SER A 50 13.76 -8.20 2.47
C SER A 50 13.67 -6.70 2.19
N GLY A 51 14.57 -6.17 1.36
CA GLY A 51 14.57 -4.78 0.93
C GLY A 51 13.31 -4.42 0.14
N LEU A 52 12.85 -5.30 -0.75
CA LEU A 52 11.57 -5.12 -1.44
C LEU A 52 10.40 -5.09 -0.47
N ASN A 53 10.32 -6.04 0.47
CA ASN A 53 9.23 -6.11 1.46
C ASN A 53 9.21 -4.88 2.38
N ILE A 54 10.35 -4.50 2.95
CA ILE A 54 10.46 -3.34 3.86
C ILE A 54 10.22 -2.03 3.10
N GLY A 55 10.81 -1.87 1.92
CA GLY A 55 10.61 -0.68 1.09
C GLY A 55 9.17 -0.53 0.63
N HIS A 56 8.52 -1.64 0.24
CA HIS A 56 7.09 -1.67 -0.07
C HIS A 56 6.23 -1.30 1.13
N ALA A 57 6.51 -1.86 2.31
CA ALA A 57 5.78 -1.55 3.53
C ALA A 57 5.88 -0.05 3.87
N ALA A 58 7.09 0.52 3.83
CA ALA A 58 7.32 1.94 4.11
C ALA A 58 6.60 2.84 3.09
N LEU A 59 6.79 2.60 1.79
CA LEU A 59 6.19 3.42 0.74
C LEU A 59 4.66 3.35 0.79
N THR A 60 4.10 2.13 0.91
CA THR A 60 2.64 1.98 0.93
C THR A 60 2.00 2.48 2.22
N PHE A 61 2.70 2.42 3.35
CA PHE A 61 2.23 3.05 4.58
C PHE A 61 2.14 4.57 4.41
N VAL A 62 3.17 5.21 3.86
CA VAL A 62 3.11 6.65 3.59
C VAL A 62 1.96 6.97 2.62
N THR A 63 1.91 6.29 1.47
CA THR A 63 0.91 6.58 0.44
C THR A 63 -0.53 6.36 0.90
N PHE A 64 -0.82 5.25 1.59
CA PHE A 64 -2.20 4.90 1.94
C PHE A 64 -2.63 5.37 3.33
N HIS A 65 -1.72 5.48 4.27
CA HIS A 65 -2.04 5.72 5.69
C HIS A 65 -1.53 7.06 6.21
N TRP A 66 -0.65 7.76 5.48
CA TRP A 66 -0.17 9.09 5.86
C TRP A 66 -0.73 10.20 4.97
N LEU A 67 -0.64 10.03 3.64
CA LEU A 67 -1.14 11.03 2.70
C LEU A 67 -2.67 11.14 2.77
N LYS A 68 -3.14 12.39 2.76
CA LYS A 68 -4.55 12.78 2.80
C LYS A 68 -4.93 13.62 1.60
N GLY A 69 -6.24 13.77 1.37
CA GLY A 69 -6.78 14.58 0.28
C GLY A 69 -6.54 13.95 -1.09
N ASN A 70 -6.80 14.73 -2.14
CA ASN A 70 -6.64 14.31 -3.53
C ASN A 70 -5.47 15.09 -4.17
N PRO A 71 -4.50 14.42 -4.84
CA PRO A 71 -3.41 15.10 -5.54
C PRO A 71 -3.90 15.92 -6.74
N PHE A 72 -5.13 15.67 -7.23
CA PHE A 72 -5.73 16.42 -8.33
C PHE A 72 -6.90 17.26 -7.81
N PRO A 73 -6.81 18.60 -7.87
CA PRO A 73 -7.92 19.46 -7.47
C PRO A 73 -9.12 19.21 -8.40
N THR A 74 -10.23 18.75 -7.82
CA THR A 74 -11.53 18.60 -8.48
C THR A 74 -12.51 19.56 -7.84
N TYR A 75 -13.64 19.85 -8.51
CA TYR A 75 -14.70 20.69 -7.90
C TYR A 75 -15.10 20.19 -6.50
N TRP A 76 -14.98 18.89 -6.24
CA TRP A 76 -15.27 18.29 -4.94
C TRP A 76 -14.15 18.42 -3.90
N SER A 77 -12.87 18.47 -4.30
CA SER A 77 -11.77 18.76 -3.38
C SER A 77 -11.74 20.23 -2.92
N LEU A 78 -12.64 21.08 -3.46
CA LEU A 78 -12.86 22.46 -3.03
C LEU A 78 -14.01 22.57 -2.01
N THR A 79 -14.70 21.46 -1.69
CA THR A 79 -15.74 21.46 -0.66
C THR A 79 -15.13 21.24 0.73
N PRO A 80 -15.38 22.12 1.72
CA PRO A 80 -14.72 22.08 3.04
C PRO A 80 -14.97 20.83 3.90
N ALA A 81 -15.81 19.88 3.47
CA ALA A 81 -16.55 19.01 4.39
C ALA A 81 -16.13 17.53 4.44
N GLY A 82 -14.99 17.08 3.88
CA GLY A 82 -14.52 15.74 4.32
C GLY A 82 -13.47 14.98 3.54
N VAL A 83 -13.03 15.43 2.35
CA VAL A 83 -12.06 14.64 1.55
C VAL A 83 -10.62 14.89 2.03
N ASP A 84 -10.30 16.13 2.44
CA ASP A 84 -8.95 16.52 2.85
C ASP A 84 -8.51 15.96 4.21
N ALA A 85 -9.46 15.47 5.04
CA ALA A 85 -9.16 14.86 6.32
C ALA A 85 -8.91 13.33 6.23
N CYS A 86 -9.31 12.70 5.13
CA CYS A 86 -9.25 11.25 4.96
C CYS A 86 -7.96 10.82 4.26
N THR A 87 -7.34 9.74 4.74
CA THR A 87 -6.21 9.12 4.05
C THR A 87 -6.65 8.43 2.77
N TRP A 88 -5.73 8.11 1.86
CA TRP A 88 -6.07 7.38 0.64
C TRP A 88 -6.66 5.99 0.93
N TRP A 89 -6.23 5.33 2.01
CA TRP A 89 -6.85 4.08 2.46
C TRP A 89 -8.30 4.26 2.88
N GLU A 90 -8.63 5.39 3.52
CA GLU A 90 -10.00 5.71 3.93
C GLU A 90 -10.85 6.13 2.74
N GLN A 91 -10.27 6.85 1.77
CA GLN A 91 -10.94 7.20 0.52
C GLN A 91 -11.28 5.96 -0.32
N LEU A 92 -10.49 4.88 -0.25
CA LEU A 92 -10.71 3.69 -1.07
C LEU A 92 -12.07 3.04 -0.80
N ASP A 93 -12.81 2.75 -1.87
CA ASP A 93 -14.10 2.05 -1.82
C ASP A 93 -15.10 2.64 -0.84
N ARG A 94 -15.08 3.96 -0.61
CA ARG A 94 -15.99 4.63 0.34
C ARG A 94 -15.95 4.00 1.73
N ARG A 95 -14.77 3.53 2.16
CA ARG A 95 -14.56 2.85 3.45
C ARG A 95 -15.26 1.49 3.58
N TRP A 96 -15.85 0.98 2.51
CA TRP A 96 -16.35 -0.39 2.50
C TRP A 96 -15.20 -1.36 2.70
N GLN A 97 -15.39 -2.29 3.62
CA GLN A 97 -14.39 -3.29 3.96
C GLN A 97 -14.53 -4.49 3.01
N GLN A 98 -13.47 -5.28 2.88
CA GLN A 98 -13.46 -6.53 2.10
C GLN A 98 -13.76 -6.41 0.59
N THR A 99 -13.59 -5.23 0.02
CA THR A 99 -13.65 -5.04 -1.43
C THR A 99 -12.48 -5.72 -2.16
N PRO A 100 -12.61 -5.99 -3.47
CA PRO A 100 -11.54 -6.59 -4.25
C PRO A 100 -10.22 -5.79 -4.21
N ALA A 101 -10.29 -4.46 -4.29
CA ALA A 101 -9.10 -3.60 -4.25
C ALA A 101 -8.38 -3.65 -2.89
N ARG A 102 -9.13 -3.59 -1.77
CA ARG A 102 -8.54 -3.76 -0.43
C ARG A 102 -7.93 -5.14 -0.25
N LYS A 103 -8.62 -6.19 -0.70
CA LYS A 103 -8.13 -7.58 -0.67
C LYS A 103 -6.85 -7.71 -1.48
N PHE A 104 -6.77 -7.10 -2.66
CA PHE A 104 -5.56 -7.05 -3.47
C PHE A 104 -4.39 -6.41 -2.69
N CYS A 105 -4.58 -5.22 -2.10
CA CYS A 105 -3.53 -4.57 -1.30
C CYS A 105 -3.05 -5.41 -0.12
N VAL A 106 -3.96 -6.08 0.58
CA VAL A 106 -3.61 -6.97 1.70
C VAL A 106 -2.89 -8.23 1.21
N ALA A 107 -3.34 -8.81 0.10
CA ALA A 107 -2.72 -10.01 -0.49
C ALA A 107 -1.28 -9.73 -0.93
N VAL A 108 -1.01 -8.57 -1.55
CA VAL A 108 0.35 -8.16 -1.91
C VAL A 108 1.26 -8.13 -0.69
N VAL A 109 0.82 -7.50 0.40
CA VAL A 109 1.59 -7.40 1.65
C VAL A 109 1.91 -8.79 2.22
N LEU A 110 0.93 -9.70 2.23
CA LEU A 110 1.11 -11.07 2.69
C LEU A 110 2.11 -11.85 1.82
N VAL A 111 1.96 -11.78 0.49
CA VAL A 111 2.81 -12.51 -0.45
C VAL A 111 4.26 -12.00 -0.37
N LEU A 112 4.47 -10.68 -0.33
CA LEU A 112 5.83 -10.12 -0.21
C LEU A 112 6.51 -10.54 1.10
N TRP A 113 5.77 -10.55 2.20
CA TRP A 113 6.31 -11.00 3.48
C TRP A 113 6.69 -12.49 3.45
N VAL A 114 5.82 -13.36 2.91
CA VAL A 114 6.11 -14.79 2.76
C VAL A 114 7.34 -15.02 1.88
N LEU A 115 7.43 -14.34 0.74
CA LEU A 115 8.60 -14.44 -0.14
C LEU A 115 9.89 -13.95 0.54
N ALA A 116 9.81 -12.90 1.36
CA ALA A 116 10.96 -12.40 2.11
C ALA A 116 11.40 -13.36 3.21
N VAL A 117 10.46 -13.97 3.94
CA VAL A 117 10.76 -14.98 4.97
C VAL A 117 11.36 -16.23 4.34
N GLU A 118 10.76 -16.75 3.27
CA GLU A 118 11.23 -17.95 2.55
C GLU A 118 12.63 -17.76 1.98
N ALA A 119 12.93 -16.56 1.45
CA ALA A 119 14.26 -16.25 0.94
C ALA A 119 15.32 -16.10 2.04
N THR A 120 14.92 -15.83 3.29
CA THR A 120 15.83 -15.48 4.39
C THR A 120 16.35 -16.72 5.11
N PRO A 121 17.69 -16.93 5.18
CA PRO A 121 18.25 -18.06 5.92
C PRO A 121 17.81 -18.08 7.39
N ALA A 122 17.59 -19.26 7.97
CA ALA A 122 17.12 -19.39 9.35
C ALA A 122 18.05 -18.71 10.39
N ALA A 123 19.36 -18.71 10.15
CA ALA A 123 20.34 -18.05 11.02
C ALA A 123 20.25 -16.52 11.02
N ALA A 124 19.63 -15.92 9.99
CA ALA A 124 19.56 -14.47 9.80
C ALA A 124 18.36 -13.86 10.55
N TRP A 125 18.29 -14.09 11.87
CA TRP A 125 17.16 -13.69 12.73
C TRP A 125 16.80 -12.19 12.63
N GLY A 126 17.80 -11.32 12.44
CA GLY A 126 17.57 -9.88 12.32
C GLY A 126 16.72 -9.51 11.10
N TRP A 127 16.91 -10.21 9.97
CA TRP A 127 16.11 -10.00 8.76
C TRP A 127 14.70 -10.55 8.92
N HIS A 128 14.52 -11.69 9.58
CA HIS A 128 13.19 -12.22 9.93
C HIS A 128 12.42 -11.22 10.80
N PHE A 129 13.07 -10.68 11.83
CA PHE A 129 12.48 -9.67 12.70
C PHE A 129 12.09 -8.40 11.93
N ALA A 130 12.99 -7.85 11.12
CA ALA A 130 12.72 -6.65 10.32
C ALA A 130 11.56 -6.85 9.34
N ASN A 131 11.52 -7.99 8.64
CA ASN A 131 10.42 -8.34 7.74
C ASN A 131 9.09 -8.49 8.48
N ALA A 132 9.08 -9.12 9.65
CA ALA A 132 7.89 -9.29 10.48
C ALA A 132 7.37 -7.96 11.02
N VAL A 133 8.24 -7.06 11.48
CA VAL A 133 7.85 -5.72 11.93
C VAL A 133 7.26 -4.91 10.78
N ALA A 134 7.94 -4.88 9.62
CA ALA A 134 7.45 -4.18 8.43
C ALA A 134 6.07 -4.69 8.00
N PHE A 135 5.89 -6.02 7.94
CA PHE A 135 4.62 -6.66 7.67
C PHE A 135 3.56 -6.28 8.70
N ALA A 136 3.85 -6.43 9.99
CA ALA A 136 2.89 -6.18 11.06
C ALA A 136 2.37 -4.74 11.04
N VAL A 137 3.25 -3.75 10.87
CA VAL A 137 2.87 -2.33 10.80
C VAL A 137 1.89 -2.09 9.65
N VAL A 138 2.24 -2.53 8.44
CA VAL A 138 1.44 -2.23 7.25
C VAL A 138 0.18 -3.10 7.13
N PHE A 139 0.22 -4.32 7.65
CA PHE A 139 -0.92 -5.24 7.69
C PHE A 139 -1.96 -4.76 8.71
N VAL A 140 -1.54 -4.45 9.94
CA VAL A 140 -2.44 -3.93 10.99
C VAL A 140 -3.11 -2.65 10.51
N ALA A 141 -2.36 -1.73 9.90
CA ALA A 141 -2.92 -0.50 9.35
C ALA A 141 -4.04 -0.74 8.30
N LYS A 142 -4.03 -1.89 7.61
CA LYS A 142 -5.04 -2.25 6.61
C LYS A 142 -6.25 -2.99 7.20
N LEU A 143 -6.26 -3.34 8.48
CA LEU A 143 -7.37 -4.05 9.11
C LEU A 143 -8.58 -3.13 9.34
N PRO A 144 -9.82 -3.66 9.26
CA PRO A 144 -11.04 -2.85 9.39
C PRO A 144 -11.14 -2.04 10.68
N PHE A 145 -10.61 -2.54 11.80
CA PHE A 145 -10.66 -1.86 13.09
C PHE A 145 -9.75 -0.63 13.17
N MET A 146 -8.81 -0.46 12.22
CA MET A 146 -7.94 0.71 12.14
C MET A 146 -8.54 1.87 11.32
N ASP A 147 -9.75 1.70 10.79
CA ASP A 147 -10.44 2.76 10.06
C ASP A 147 -10.68 3.98 10.96
N ARG A 148 -10.19 5.16 10.54
CA ARG A 148 -10.18 6.43 11.32
C ARG A 148 -9.42 6.41 12.63
N VAL A 149 -8.67 5.35 12.94
CA VAL A 149 -7.82 5.32 14.12
C VAL A 149 -6.53 6.08 13.83
N ARG A 150 -6.22 7.06 14.67
CA ARG A 150 -4.95 7.79 14.69
C ARG A 150 -4.26 7.50 16.00
N ILE A 151 -3.32 6.56 16.00
CA ILE A 151 -2.55 6.21 17.20
C ILE A 151 -1.79 7.47 17.66
N PHE A 152 -1.90 7.80 18.95
CA PHE A 152 -1.30 9.00 19.56
C PHE A 152 -1.81 10.36 19.01
N GLY A 153 -2.90 10.38 18.23
CA GLY A 153 -3.43 11.63 17.67
C GLY A 153 -2.56 12.28 16.59
N ILE A 154 -1.57 11.56 16.06
CA ILE A 154 -0.72 12.00 14.95
C ILE A 154 -1.55 12.01 13.66
N ASN A 155 -1.32 13.00 12.79
CA ASN A 155 -2.00 13.13 11.49
C ASN A 155 -3.54 13.26 11.62
N ARG A 156 -4.01 14.18 12.49
CA ARG A 156 -5.42 14.63 12.52
C ARG A 156 -5.77 15.53 11.35
#